data_AF-A0AB34BHE0-F1
#
_entry.id   AF-A0AB34BHE0-F1
#
_cell.length_a   1.000
_cell.length_b   1.000
_cell.length_c   1.000
_cell.angle_alpha   90.00
_cell.angle_beta   90.00
_cell.angle_gamma   90.00
#
_symmetry.space_group_name_H-M   'P 1'
#
loop_
_entity.id
_entity.type
_entity.pdbx_description
1 polymer ?
#
loop_
_entity_poly.entity_id
_entity_poly.type
_entity_poly.pdbx_seq_one_letter_code
_entity_poly.pdbx_strand_id
1 'polypeptide(L)' 'IEKNITSIMNDDKYYYGLTSEKEIGDMFELHFLTFSISKFAHWYLSFADSATIIRPDSLKYEVKNIINNISI' A
#
# COMPACT_ATOMS: atom_id res chain seq x y z
N ILE A 1 5.67 3.89 -4.85
CA ILE A 1 6.58 3.55 -3.73
C ILE A 1 7.98 3.95 -4.11
N GLU A 2 8.74 4.55 -3.20
CA GLU A 2 10.14 4.92 -3.43
C GLU A 2 11.01 3.68 -3.66
N LYS A 3 11.92 3.76 -4.65
CA LYS A 3 12.81 2.64 -5.00
C LYS A 3 13.70 2.16 -3.86
N ASN A 4 14.12 3.06 -2.97
CA ASN A 4 15.02 2.73 -1.86
C ASN A 4 14.33 1.92 -0.74
N ILE A 5 13.01 1.77 -0.82
CA ILE A 5 12.15 1.22 0.23
C ILE A 5 11.48 -0.08 -0.21
N THR A 6 11.69 -0.54 -1.45
CA THR A 6 11.19 -1.84 -1.92
C THR A 6 11.72 -3.01 -1.11
N SER A 7 12.89 -2.88 -0.46
CA SER A 7 13.38 -3.86 0.50
C SER A 7 12.52 -3.96 1.78
N ILE A 8 11.72 -2.96 2.12
CA ILE A 8 10.81 -3.04 3.29
C ILE A 8 9.61 -3.93 2.98
N MET A 9 9.16 -3.99 1.72
CA MET A 9 8.05 -4.83 1.29
C MET A 9 8.41 -6.32 1.12
N ASN A 10 9.71 -6.66 0.99
CA ASN A 10 10.23 -8.04 0.84
C ASN A 10 9.29 -8.95 0.01
N ASP A 11 9.05 -10.18 0.48
CA ASP A 11 8.12 -11.14 -0.13
C ASP A 11 6.66 -10.90 0.28
N ASP A 12 6.40 -10.02 1.25
CA ASP A 12 5.04 -9.72 1.72
C ASP A 12 4.17 -9.19 0.59
N LYS A 13 4.75 -8.44 -0.36
CA LYS A 13 4.01 -7.94 -1.54
C LYS A 13 3.33 -9.06 -2.33
N TYR A 14 3.93 -10.25 -2.40
CA TYR A 14 3.32 -11.41 -3.06
C TYR A 14 2.20 -12.02 -2.24
N TYR A 15 2.34 -12.05 -0.91
CA TYR A 15 1.26 -12.47 0.00
C TYR A 15 0.02 -11.57 -0.12
N TYR A 16 0.22 -10.26 -0.29
CA TYR A 16 -0.85 -9.28 -0.49
C TYR A 16 -1.34 -9.16 -1.94
N GLY A 17 -0.90 -10.06 -2.82
CA GLY A 17 -1.48 -10.23 -4.16
C GLY A 17 -0.94 -9.26 -5.21
N LEU A 18 0.35 -8.92 -5.19
CA LEU A 18 0.99 -8.15 -6.26
C LEU A 18 0.73 -8.79 -7.63
N THR A 19 0.17 -8.02 -8.56
CA THR A 19 -0.12 -8.45 -9.94
C THR A 19 0.69 -7.70 -10.99
N SER A 20 1.18 -6.49 -10.68
CA SER A 20 2.01 -5.69 -11.58
C SER A 20 2.94 -4.79 -10.79
N GLU A 21 4.18 -4.67 -11.27
CA GLU A 21 5.20 -3.75 -10.78
C GLU A 21 5.82 -3.05 -11.98
N LYS A 22 5.74 -1.72 -12.00
CA LYS A 22 6.26 -0.89 -13.09
C LYS A 22 7.11 0.22 -12.53
N GLU A 23 8.32 0.35 -13.06
CA GLU A 23 9.21 1.46 -12.75
C GLU A 23 8.73 2.76 -13.42
N ILE A 24 8.60 3.82 -12.64
CA ILE A 24 8.21 5.17 -13.07
C ILE A 24 9.11 6.20 -12.40
N GLY A 25 10.13 6.67 -13.13
CA GLY A 25 11.12 7.60 -12.59
C GLY A 25 11.83 7.00 -11.39
N ASP A 26 11.77 7.68 -10.24
CA ASP A 26 12.38 7.21 -8.98
C ASP A 26 11.43 6.37 -8.10
N MET A 27 10.28 5.98 -8.64
CA MET A 27 9.26 5.20 -7.95
C MET A 27 8.89 3.92 -8.70
N PHE A 28 8.24 3.01 -7.99
CA PHE A 28 7.45 1.92 -8.56
C PHE A 28 5.95 2.20 -8.42
N GLU A 29 5.22 1.99 -9.52
CA GLU A 29 3.77 1.82 -9.54
C GLU A 29 3.46 0.33 -9.34
N LEU A 30 2.69 0.01 -8.30
CA LEU A 30 2.35 -1.36 -7.93
C LEU A 30 0.83 -1.57 -8.02
N HIS A 31 0.41 -2.72 -8.54
CA HIS A 31 -0.99 -3.13 -8.58
C HIS A 31 -1.16 -4.40 -7.75
N PHE A 32 -2.22 -4.44 -6.95
CA PHE A 32 -2.52 -5.54 -6.06
C PHE A 32 -3.95 -6.03 -6.29
N LEU A 33 -4.11 -7.34 -6.35
CA LEU A 33 -5.41 -8.00 -6.28
C LEU A 33 -5.65 -8.41 -4.82
N THR A 34 -6.59 -7.74 -4.17
CA THR A 34 -6.99 -8.04 -2.79
C THR A 34 -8.48 -8.36 -2.70
N PHE A 35 -8.83 -9.31 -1.84
CA PHE A 35 -10.22 -9.62 -1.50
C PHE A 35 -10.74 -8.75 -0.33
N SER A 36 -9.87 -8.00 0.35
CA SER A 36 -10.22 -7.17 1.50
C SER A 36 -9.46 -5.86 1.51
N ILE A 37 -10.18 -4.76 1.26
CA ILE A 37 -9.64 -3.40 1.32
C ILE A 37 -9.15 -3.08 2.72
N SER A 38 -9.88 -3.49 3.76
CA SER A 38 -9.52 -3.23 5.15
C SER A 38 -8.21 -3.92 5.57
N LYS A 39 -8.01 -5.20 5.22
CA LYS A 39 -6.74 -5.88 5.48
C LYS A 39 -5.58 -5.23 4.72
N PHE A 40 -5.80 -4.87 3.47
CA PHE A 40 -4.81 -4.18 2.67
C PHE A 40 -4.46 -2.80 3.24
N ALA A 41 -5.44 -2.05 3.74
CA ALA A 41 -5.24 -0.75 4.36
C ALA A 41 -4.35 -0.82 5.62
N HIS A 42 -4.55 -1.83 6.48
CA HIS A 42 -3.70 -2.06 7.64
C HIS A 42 -2.26 -2.39 7.26
N TRP A 43 -2.06 -3.19 6.21
CA TRP A 43 -0.72 -3.45 5.69
C TRP A 43 -0.09 -2.22 5.04
N TYR A 44 -0.84 -1.47 4.23
CA TYR A 44 -0.38 -0.23 3.64
C TYR A 44 0.16 0.77 4.67
N LEU A 45 -0.47 0.83 5.85
CA LEU A 45 -0.02 1.69 6.95
C LEU A 45 1.39 1.39 7.44
N SER A 46 1.95 0.19 7.23
CA SER A 46 3.32 -0.14 7.65
C SER A 46 4.41 0.56 6.81
N PHE A 47 4.06 1.12 5.65
CA PHE A 47 4.96 1.84 4.75
C PHE A 47 4.30 3.10 4.16
N ALA A 48 3.26 3.62 4.80
CA ALA A 48 2.42 4.70 4.27
C ALA A 48 3.14 6.04 4.12
N ASP A 49 4.24 6.25 4.84
CA ASP A 49 5.13 7.42 4.73
C ASP A 49 5.94 7.43 3.42
N SER A 50 6.05 6.27 2.78
CA SER A 50 6.92 6.01 1.62
C SER A 50 6.13 5.61 0.36
N ALA A 51 4.81 5.75 0.43
CA ALA A 51 3.87 5.31 -0.60
C ALA A 51 2.74 6.30 -0.81
N THR A 52 2.07 6.19 -1.96
CA THR A 52 0.90 7.00 -2.28
C THR A 52 -0.15 6.12 -2.92
N ILE A 53 -1.37 6.16 -2.40
CA ILE A 53 -2.52 5.46 -2.98
C ILE A 53 -2.99 6.22 -4.22
N ILE A 54 -2.80 5.63 -5.39
CA ILE A 54 -3.34 6.17 -6.65
C ILE A 54 -4.86 5.92 -6.69
N ARG A 55 -5.27 4.64 -6.57
CA ARG A 55 -6.66 4.15 -6.60
C ARG A 55 -6.76 2.81 -5.86
N PRO A 56 -7.98 2.34 -5.50
CA PRO A 56 -9.27 3.06 -5.57
C PRO A 56 -9.45 4.06 -4.40
N ASP A 57 -10.43 4.96 -4.51
CA ASP A 57 -10.72 5.92 -3.44
C ASP A 57 -11.24 5.25 -2.17
N SER A 58 -11.87 4.08 -2.28
CA SER A 58 -12.27 3.25 -1.13
C SER A 58 -11.09 2.90 -0.23
N LEU A 59 -9.90 2.65 -0.79
CA LEU A 59 -8.69 2.40 0.00
C LEU A 59 -8.25 3.67 0.74
N LYS A 60 -8.34 4.84 0.10
CA LYS A 60 -8.02 6.13 0.76
C LYS A 60 -8.96 6.40 1.93
N TYR A 61 -10.25 6.13 1.76
CA TYR A 61 -11.24 6.30 2.83
C TYR A 61 -10.98 5.34 3.99
N GLU A 62 -10.67 4.07 3.71
CA GLU A 62 -10.39 3.08 4.74
C GLU A 62 -9.15 3.43 5.56
N VAL A 63 -8.04 3.84 4.90
CA VAL A 63 -6.83 4.28 5.60
C VAL A 63 -7.10 5.50 6.49
N LYS A 64 -7.87 6.48 6.00
CA LYS A 64 -8.28 7.63 6.83
C LYS A 64 -9.13 7.21 8.01
N ASN A 65 -10.05 6.27 7.83
CA ASN A 65 -10.88 5.74 8.90
C ASN A 65 -10.03 5.05 9.97
N ILE A 66 -9.06 4.22 9.57
CA ILE A 66 -8.13 3.58 10.52
C ILE A 66 -7.40 4.65 11.32
N ILE A 67 -6.78 5.64 10.67
CA ILE A 67 -6.03 6.73 11.33
C ILE A 67 -6.90 7.50 12.33
N ASN A 68 -8.12 7.87 11.95
CA ASN A 68 -9.03 8.62 12.82
C ASN A 68 -9.48 7.82 14.06
N ASN A 69 -9.46 6.48 13.98
CA ASN A 69 -9.87 5.60 15.06
C ASN A 69 -8.70 5.22 15.98
N ILE A 70 -7.46 5.57 15.64
CA ILE A 70 -6.31 5.33 16.54
C ILE A 70 -6.46 6.23 17.76
N SER A 71 -6.64 5.62 18.92
CA SER A 71 -6.61 6.32 20.21
C SER A 71 -5.17 6.33 20.73
N ILE A 72 -4.58 7.51 20.85
CA ILE A 72 -3.21 7.74 21.34
C ILE A 72 -3.25 8.81 22.43
#